data_AF-A0A2S6CJR7-F1
#
_entry.id   AF-A0A2S6CJR7-F1
#
_cell.length_a   1.000
_cell.length_b   1.000
_cell.length_c   1.000
_cell.angle_alpha   90.00
_cell.angle_beta   90.00
_cell.angle_gamma   90.00
#
_symmetry.space_group_name_H-M   'P 1'
#
loop_
_entity.id
_entity.type
_entity.pdbx_description
1 polymer ?
#
loop_
_entity_poly.entity_id
_entity_poly.type
_entity_poly.pdbx_seq_one_letter_code
_entity_poly.pdbx_strand_id
1 'polypeptide(L)'
;MITESEQSVFEEWGDFQESSAADSPPKGDSVPEAYKVIDPRGDLVVTVGPDGDDEVSRQIRLCSRTLSRVSSVFEAMLYGGYKENKSDQSDDWSIRLAHDFPDTFDLFAQITHGLTSCVPQELSLDGIYQLTECG
;
A
#
# COMPACT_ATOMS: atom_id res chain seq x y z
N MET A 1 44.30 -51.07 4.15
CA MET A 1 44.09 -51.99 3.02
C MET A 1 43.32 -51.21 1.97
N ILE A 2 43.93 -50.98 0.82
CA ILE A 2 43.34 -50.32 -0.36
C ILE A 2 43.13 -51.40 -1.42
N THR A 3 41.97 -51.40 -2.08
CA THR A 3 41.69 -51.91 -3.45
C THR A 3 40.40 -51.21 -3.91
N GLU A 4 40.41 -50.21 -4.80
CA GLU A 4 40.41 -50.21 -6.30
C GLU A 4 39.11 -50.68 -6.99
N SER A 5 38.79 -50.02 -8.13
CA SER A 5 37.63 -50.10 -9.08
C SER A 5 36.44 -49.16 -8.77
N GLU A 6 36.32 -47.93 -9.28
CA GLU A 6 36.39 -47.30 -10.63
C GLU A 6 35.27 -47.70 -11.63
N GLN A 7 34.42 -46.67 -11.90
CA GLN A 7 33.81 -46.28 -13.18
C GLN A 7 32.54 -47.00 -13.71
N SER A 8 31.74 -46.20 -14.45
CA SER A 8 30.45 -46.49 -15.11
C SER A 8 29.24 -46.37 -14.17
N VAL A 9 28.47 -45.27 -14.16
CA VAL A 9 27.61 -44.77 -15.25
C VAL A 9 27.54 -43.23 -15.17
N PHE A 10 28.33 -42.56 -16.00
CA PHE A 10 28.18 -41.15 -16.33
C PHE A 10 28.22 -41.09 -17.86
N GLU A 11 27.06 -41.05 -18.51
CA GLU A 11 26.84 -40.62 -19.91
C GLU A 11 25.37 -40.85 -20.29
N GLU A 12 24.52 -39.85 -20.03
CA GLU A 12 23.37 -39.56 -20.91
C GLU A 12 22.97 -38.09 -20.72
N TRP A 13 23.82 -37.19 -21.24
CA TRP A 13 23.44 -35.81 -21.52
C TRP A 13 23.22 -35.73 -23.03
N GLY A 14 21.98 -35.48 -23.45
CA GLY A 14 21.62 -35.15 -24.82
C GLY A 14 20.67 -33.94 -24.81
N ASP A 15 21.25 -32.78 -25.07
CA ASP A 15 20.66 -31.57 -25.64
C ASP A 15 19.40 -30.95 -25.02
N PHE A 16 19.62 -29.90 -24.22
CA PHE A 16 18.75 -28.71 -24.25
C PHE A 16 19.60 -27.44 -24.10
N GLN A 17 20.10 -26.91 -25.22
CA GLN A 17 20.68 -25.55 -25.28
C GLN A 17 19.59 -24.51 -25.58
N GLU A 18 19.27 -23.74 -24.55
CA GLU A 18 19.29 -22.27 -24.45
C GLU A 18 19.09 -21.39 -25.71
N SER A 19 18.06 -20.55 -25.68
CA SER A 19 18.12 -19.14 -26.13
C SER A 19 17.00 -18.35 -25.43
N SER A 20 17.28 -17.51 -24.42
CA SER A 20 17.86 -16.16 -24.48
C SER A 20 16.82 -15.07 -24.83
N ALA A 21 16.35 -14.35 -23.81
CA ALA A 21 16.54 -12.90 -23.66
C ALA A 21 15.60 -12.31 -22.59
N ALA A 22 16.23 -11.74 -21.55
CA ALA A 22 15.81 -10.59 -20.74
C ALA A 22 14.34 -10.49 -20.26
N ASP A 23 14.14 -10.78 -18.97
CA ASP A 23 13.69 -9.71 -18.06
C ASP A 23 14.25 -10.00 -16.67
N SER A 24 15.33 -9.32 -16.30
CA SER A 24 15.76 -9.29 -14.91
C SER A 24 14.64 -8.64 -14.10
N PRO A 25 14.21 -9.20 -12.95
CA PRO A 25 13.31 -8.47 -12.07
C PRO A 25 13.96 -7.12 -11.72
N PRO A 26 13.28 -5.98 -11.84
CA PRO A 26 13.84 -4.73 -11.39
C PRO A 26 14.12 -4.85 -9.89
N LYS A 27 15.40 -4.85 -9.53
CA LYS A 27 15.85 -4.50 -8.18
C LYS A 27 15.61 -3.01 -8.00
N GLY A 28 14.47 -2.68 -7.42
CA GLY A 28 14.28 -1.45 -6.66
C GLY A 28 14.06 -1.88 -5.22
N ASP A 29 15.05 -1.68 -4.36
CA ASP A 29 14.87 -1.69 -2.92
C ASP A 29 14.05 -0.44 -2.53
N SER A 30 12.77 -0.38 -2.89
CA SER A 30 11.84 0.48 -2.17
C SER A 30 11.38 -0.34 -0.97
N VAL A 31 11.57 0.20 0.23
CA VAL A 31 10.85 -0.29 1.41
C VAL A 31 9.39 -0.41 0.98
N PRO A 32 8.74 -1.57 1.12
CA PRO A 32 7.37 -1.70 0.64
C PRO A 32 6.55 -0.65 1.39
N GLU A 33 6.06 0.36 0.66
CA GLU A 33 5.07 1.29 1.17
C GLU A 33 3.99 0.42 1.81
N ALA A 34 3.78 0.56 3.12
CA ALA A 34 2.95 -0.38 3.84
C ALA A 34 1.53 -0.33 3.25
N TYR A 35 1.09 -1.41 2.60
CA TYR A 35 -0.25 -1.50 2.03
C TYR A 35 -1.20 -2.11 3.07
N LYS A 36 -2.28 -1.40 3.38
CA LYS A 36 -3.29 -1.84 4.36
C LYS A 36 -4.68 -1.82 3.74
N VAL A 37 -5.46 -2.87 3.99
CA VAL A 37 -6.87 -2.95 3.57
C VAL A 37 -7.76 -2.74 4.79
N ILE A 38 -8.53 -1.66 4.78
CA ILE A 38 -9.55 -1.36 5.80
C ILE A 38 -10.93 -1.85 5.34
N ASP A 39 -11.26 -1.64 4.06
CA ASP A 39 -12.48 -2.18 3.46
C ASP A 39 -12.13 -3.10 2.27
N PRO A 40 -12.39 -4.42 2.37
CA PRO A 40 -12.18 -5.35 1.26
C PRO A 40 -12.98 -5.02 0.00
N ARG A 41 -14.10 -4.30 0.14
CA ARG A 41 -14.94 -3.82 -0.96
C ARG A 41 -14.66 -2.35 -1.29
N GLY A 42 -13.62 -1.79 -0.69
CA GLY A 42 -13.16 -0.43 -0.92
C GLY A 42 -12.86 -0.18 -2.39
N ASP A 43 -13.22 1.02 -2.84
CA ASP A 43 -13.11 1.50 -4.20
C ASP A 43 -12.11 2.65 -4.36
N LEU A 44 -11.42 3.00 -3.26
CA LEU A 44 -10.44 4.08 -3.21
C LEU A 44 -9.18 3.60 -2.48
N VAL A 45 -8.02 3.90 -3.07
CA VAL A 45 -6.71 3.77 -2.41
C VAL A 45 -6.19 5.16 -2.06
N VAL A 46 -5.89 5.38 -0.78
CA VAL A 46 -5.31 6.64 -0.30
C VAL A 46 -3.85 6.40 0.03
N THR A 47 -2.94 7.13 -0.61
CA THR A 47 -1.54 7.19 -0.20
C THR A 47 -1.39 8.35 0.77
N VAL A 48 -0.94 8.07 1.99
CA VAL A 48 -0.79 9.05 3.07
C VAL A 48 0.68 9.23 3.39
N GLY A 49 1.09 10.46 3.60
CA GLY A 49 2.45 10.81 3.96
C GLY A 49 3.23 11.47 2.82
N PRO A 50 4.36 12.11 3.20
CA PRO A 50 5.12 13.05 2.40
C PRO A 50 5.64 12.50 1.09
N ASP A 51 5.88 13.40 0.14
CA ASP A 51 6.45 13.10 -1.17
C ASP A 51 7.97 12.97 -1.06
N GLY A 52 8.48 11.74 -0.95
CA GLY A 52 9.91 11.46 -0.99
C GLY A 52 10.24 10.00 -0.70
N ASP A 53 11.34 9.50 -1.26
CA ASP A 53 11.82 8.13 -1.05
C ASP A 53 12.33 7.87 0.38
N ASP A 54 12.65 8.94 1.12
CA ASP A 54 13.28 8.90 2.45
C ASP A 54 12.26 8.92 3.61
N GLU A 55 10.99 9.20 3.35
CA GLU A 55 9.95 9.32 4.38
C GLU A 55 8.82 8.29 4.19
N VAL A 56 8.26 7.81 5.32
CA VAL A 56 7.34 6.66 5.32
C VAL A 56 5.95 7.09 4.85
N SER A 57 5.60 6.72 3.63
CA SER A 57 4.22 6.76 3.12
C SER A 57 3.49 5.43 3.41
N ARG A 58 2.15 5.47 3.40
CA ARG A 58 1.30 4.30 3.57
C ARG A 58 0.16 4.32 2.58
N GLN A 59 -0.09 3.17 1.94
CA GLN A 59 -1.24 2.99 1.06
C GLN A 59 -2.36 2.30 1.81
N ILE A 60 -3.57 2.87 1.76
CA ILE A 60 -4.71 2.35 2.49
C ILE A 60 -5.91 2.21 1.55
N ARG A 61 -6.43 1.00 1.42
CA ARG A 61 -7.67 0.73 0.66
C ARG A 61 -8.90 0.82 1.56
N LEU A 62 -9.84 1.66 1.15
CA LEU A 62 -11.04 1.99 1.93
C LEU A 62 -12.24 2.35 1.02
N CYS A 63 -13.41 2.61 1.62
CA CYS A 63 -14.60 3.01 0.88
C CYS A 63 -14.72 4.54 0.79
N SER A 64 -14.71 5.06 -0.44
CA SER A 64 -14.88 6.49 -0.74
C SER A 64 -16.15 7.08 -0.12
N ARG A 65 -17.27 6.36 -0.25
CA ARG A 65 -18.57 6.78 0.32
C ARG A 65 -18.58 6.84 1.84
N THR A 66 -17.82 5.98 2.51
CA THR A 66 -17.69 6.05 3.97
C THR A 66 -16.97 7.32 4.38
N LEU A 67 -15.86 7.67 3.71
CA LEU A 67 -15.14 8.92 3.96
C LEU A 67 -16.01 10.16 3.71
N SER A 68 -16.70 10.22 2.57
CA SER A 68 -17.55 11.37 2.26
C SER A 68 -18.72 11.54 3.21
N ARG A 69 -19.25 10.44 3.79
CA ARG A 69 -20.32 10.53 4.79
C ARG A 69 -19.87 11.15 6.11
N VAL A 70 -18.60 10.98 6.48
CA VAL A 70 -18.06 11.46 7.75
C VAL A 70 -17.36 12.81 7.64
N SER A 71 -17.02 13.25 6.43
CA SER A 71 -16.25 14.46 6.17
C SER A 71 -16.73 15.15 4.89
N SER A 72 -17.23 16.37 5.04
CA SER A 72 -17.61 17.23 3.92
C SER A 72 -16.40 17.63 3.05
N VAL A 73 -15.18 17.62 3.62
CA VAL A 73 -13.95 17.84 2.85
C VAL A 73 -13.72 16.67 1.89
N PHE A 74 -13.85 15.43 2.36
CA PHE A 74 -13.75 14.25 1.49
C PHE A 74 -14.93 14.15 0.51
N GLU A 75 -16.14 14.58 0.89
CA GLU A 75 -17.26 14.68 -0.05
C GLU A 75 -16.94 15.64 -1.21
N ALA A 76 -16.48 16.86 -0.88
CA ALA A 76 -16.09 17.83 -1.88
C ALA A 76 -14.91 17.35 -2.74
N MET A 77 -13.88 16.77 -2.13
CA MET A 77 -12.69 16.27 -2.81
C MET A 77 -12.98 15.10 -3.75
N LEU A 78 -13.75 14.10 -3.29
CA LEU A 78 -13.96 12.83 -4.01
C LEU A 78 -15.11 12.87 -5.02
N TYR A 79 -16.11 13.74 -4.82
CA TYR A 79 -17.29 13.80 -5.69
C TYR A 79 -17.60 15.21 -6.21
N GLY A 80 -16.79 16.22 -5.84
CA GLY A 80 -16.88 17.57 -6.38
C GLY A 80 -16.09 17.74 -7.68
N GLY A 81 -15.75 18.99 -8.01
CA GLY A 81 -15.03 19.33 -9.25
C GLY A 81 -13.50 19.25 -9.16
N TYR A 82 -12.95 18.49 -8.20
CA TYR A 82 -11.52 18.41 -7.93
C TYR A 82 -10.82 17.32 -8.75
N LYS A 83 -9.48 17.33 -8.78
CA LYS A 83 -8.67 16.37 -9.55
C LYS A 83 -8.74 14.96 -8.97
N GLU A 84 -9.04 14.88 -7.68
CA GLU A 84 -9.17 13.69 -6.86
C GLU A 84 -10.51 12.98 -7.08
N ASN A 85 -11.47 13.60 -7.79
CA ASN A 85 -12.73 12.96 -8.14
C ASN A 85 -12.47 11.73 -9.01
N LYS A 86 -13.32 10.72 -8.85
CA LYS A 86 -13.28 9.51 -9.65
C LYS A 86 -13.36 9.84 -11.13
N SER A 87 -12.36 9.41 -11.89
CA SER A 87 -12.41 9.48 -13.34
C SER A 87 -13.29 8.36 -13.89
N ASP A 88 -14.09 8.64 -14.91
CA ASP A 88 -14.88 7.61 -15.62
C ASP A 88 -14.01 6.62 -16.40
N GLN A 89 -12.70 6.85 -16.47
CA GLN A 89 -11.76 6.16 -17.35
C GLN A 89 -10.79 5.22 -16.63
N SER A 90 -10.74 5.22 -15.29
CA SER A 90 -9.83 4.37 -14.52
C SER A 90 -10.56 3.54 -13.46
N ASP A 91 -10.29 2.23 -13.48
CA ASP A 91 -10.69 1.33 -12.40
C ASP A 91 -9.82 1.53 -11.14
N ASP A 92 -8.61 2.08 -11.32
CA ASP A 92 -7.68 2.43 -10.25
C ASP A 92 -7.93 3.87 -9.80
N TRP A 93 -8.84 4.04 -8.83
CA TRP A 93 -9.07 5.32 -8.19
C TRP A 93 -8.17 5.46 -6.96
N SER A 94 -7.20 6.38 -7.04
CA SER A 94 -6.30 6.70 -5.93
C SER A 94 -6.15 8.21 -5.73
N ILE A 95 -5.89 8.60 -4.48
CA ILE A 95 -5.61 9.98 -4.09
C ILE A 95 -4.36 10.03 -3.20
N ARG A 96 -3.69 11.19 -3.14
CA ARG A 96 -2.50 11.41 -2.33
C ARG A 96 -2.77 12.47 -1.27
N LEU A 97 -2.41 12.17 -0.03
CA LEU A 97 -2.48 13.05 1.12
C LEU A 97 -1.07 13.27 1.69
N ALA A 98 -0.28 14.12 1.01
CA ALA A 98 1.14 14.30 1.32
C ALA A 98 1.41 14.98 2.66
N HIS A 99 0.44 15.74 3.18
CA HIS A 99 0.58 16.51 4.42
C HIS A 99 -0.04 15.81 5.63
N ASP A 100 -0.65 14.65 5.44
CA ASP A 100 -1.27 13.88 6.52
C ASP A 100 -0.31 12.83 7.09
N PHE A 101 -0.46 12.55 8.39
CA PHE A 101 0.35 11.55 9.07
C PHE A 101 -0.24 10.14 8.86
N PRO A 102 0.56 9.14 8.40
CA PRO A 102 0.06 7.80 8.11
C PRO A 102 -0.64 7.10 9.28
N ASP A 103 -0.12 7.22 10.50
CA ASP A 103 -0.66 6.54 11.69
C ASP A 103 -1.98 7.18 12.13
N THR A 104 -2.04 8.50 12.10
CA THR A 104 -3.22 9.30 12.41
C THR A 104 -4.34 9.05 11.42
N PHE A 105 -4.03 9.07 10.11
CA PHE A 105 -5.03 8.78 9.09
C PHE A 105 -5.50 7.32 9.14
N ASP A 106 -4.60 6.37 9.44
CA ASP A 106 -4.98 4.96 9.63
C ASP A 106 -5.99 4.81 10.79
N LEU A 107 -5.76 5.50 11.90
CA LEU A 107 -6.71 5.50 13.01
C LEU A 107 -8.05 6.13 12.62
N PHE A 108 -8.04 7.29 11.96
CA PHE A 108 -9.24 7.94 11.42
C PHE A 108 -10.01 7.01 10.48
N ALA A 109 -9.32 6.35 9.54
CA ALA A 109 -9.93 5.45 8.58
C ALA A 109 -10.55 4.21 9.26
N GLN A 110 -9.91 3.66 10.29
CA GLN A 110 -10.48 2.56 11.09
C GLN A 110 -11.74 2.99 11.84
N ILE A 111 -11.73 4.16 12.49
CA ILE A 111 -12.90 4.69 13.22
C ILE A 111 -14.08 4.89 12.27
N THR A 112 -13.84 5.52 11.12
CA THR A 112 -14.90 5.86 10.16
C THR A 112 -15.51 4.64 9.49
N HIS A 113 -14.76 3.54 9.38
CA HIS A 113 -15.25 2.24 8.93
C HIS A 113 -15.83 1.37 10.06
N GLY A 114 -15.94 1.91 11.29
CA GLY A 114 -16.52 1.20 12.43
C GLY A 114 -15.65 0.11 13.04
N LEU A 115 -14.35 0.08 12.73
CA LEU A 115 -13.39 -0.89 13.25
C LEU A 115 -12.88 -0.49 14.64
N THR A 116 -13.79 -0.34 15.59
CA THR A 116 -13.48 0.24 16.91
C THR A 116 -12.59 -0.64 17.79
N SER A 117 -12.47 -1.95 17.49
CA SER A 117 -11.54 -2.85 18.19
C SER A 117 -10.07 -2.53 17.92
N CYS A 118 -9.78 -1.79 16.85
CA CYS A 118 -8.42 -1.38 16.49
C CYS A 118 -8.07 0.03 16.97
N VAL A 119 -9.01 0.71 17.64
CA VAL A 119 -8.80 2.03 18.22
C VAL A 119 -8.04 1.87 19.54
N PRO A 120 -6.88 2.51 19.70
CA PRO A 120 -6.11 2.41 20.93
C PRO A 120 -6.88 3.04 22.09
N GLN A 121 -6.77 2.45 23.28
CA GLN A 121 -7.41 2.98 24.50
C GLN A 121 -6.68 4.22 25.05
N GLU A 122 -5.40 4.36 24.71
CA GLU A 122 -4.54 5.47 25.11
C GLU A 122 -3.89 6.07 23.87
N LEU A 123 -3.91 7.40 23.79
CA LEU A 123 -3.20 8.17 22.76
C LEU A 123 -2.34 9.21 23.46
N SER A 124 -1.14 9.44 22.91
CA SER A 124 -0.30 10.56 23.35
C SER A 124 -0.99 11.89 23.02
N LEU A 125 -0.60 12.95 23.74
CA LEU A 125 -1.06 14.31 23.45
C LEU A 125 -0.79 14.70 21.99
N ASP A 126 0.41 14.36 21.49
CA ASP A 126 0.81 14.61 20.11
C ASP A 126 -0.08 13.85 19.11
N GLY A 127 -0.44 12.59 19.40
CA GLY A 127 -1.35 11.82 18.55
C GLY A 127 -2.77 12.40 18.51
N ILE A 128 -3.22 12.99 19.62
CA ILE A 128 -4.50 13.73 19.65
C ILE A 128 -4.42 15.01 18.81
N TYR A 129 -3.32 15.76 18.91
CA TYR A 129 -3.13 16.96 18.10
C TYR A 129 -3.13 16.63 16.61
N GLN A 130 -2.34 15.65 16.19
CA GLN A 130 -2.28 15.24 14.79
C GLN A 130 -3.65 14.82 14.22
N LEU A 131 -4.55 14.21 15.03
CA LEU A 131 -5.92 13.87 14.62
C LEU A 131 -6.83 15.09 14.39
N THR A 132 -6.48 16.24 14.97
CA THR A 132 -7.35 17.42 15.05
C THR A 132 -6.77 18.66 14.36
N GLU A 133 -5.52 18.58 13.90
CA GLU A 133 -4.92 19.64 13.11
C GLU A 133 -5.69 19.81 11.79
N CYS A 134 -6.18 21.03 11.54
CA CYS A 134 -6.63 21.42 10.22
C CYS A 134 -5.39 21.79 9.40
N GLY A 135 -5.07 20.98 8.39
CA GLY A 135 -4.15 21.35 7.31
C GLY A 135 -4.64 22.55 6.52
#